data_AF-A0A562ITM4-F1
#
_entry.id   AF-A0A562ITM4-F1
#
_cell.length_a   1.000
_cell.length_b   1.000
_cell.length_c   1.000
_cell.angle_alpha   90.00
_cell.angle_beta   90.00
_cell.angle_gamma   90.00
#
_symmetry.space_group_name_H-M   'P 1'
#
loop_
_entity.id
_entity.type
_entity.pdbx_description
1 polymer ?
#
loop_
_entity_poly.entity_id
_entity_poly.type
_entity_poly.pdbx_seq_one_letter_code
_entity_poly.pdbx_strand_id
1 'polypeptide(L)'
;MTETPHPLLPATTPVTRPDEHTVQVGGADGRDGVRVWPAGPEVARLLTGIDGRRTERALRGDWSAAGLDDDVVEDLLAGLRGAGLLREVTAGDLLATDPGPAAAARAGLELPTVAAGRWRTRRQSSVVVEGATRVGTPLAGLLAASGVGRVSVRDRGLTTAGEPVVGGVAAHDEGRPRVLAAADAIRRASPLTDLRPLPATQRPDLVLLCRPWAAVDPLTAALQRDGVPHLVATVRGDTGVVGPLVLPGSPAACGARTGGAGRTTRAGPRRPPSSRRPGRLRRAAPSPAWPPR
;
A
#
# COMPACT_ATOMS: atom_id res chain seq x y z
N MET A 1 -1.23 -17.35 28.32
CA MET A 1 -0.29 -16.23 28.46
C MET A 1 -1.03 -14.98 28.02
N THR A 2 -1.40 -14.11 28.95
CA THR A 2 -2.05 -12.83 28.65
C THR A 2 -1.01 -11.94 27.96
N GLU A 3 -1.16 -11.77 26.66
CA GLU A 3 -0.26 -10.92 25.87
C GLU A 3 -0.39 -9.49 26.39
N THR A 4 0.72 -8.89 26.83
CA THR A 4 0.71 -7.52 27.34
C THR A 4 0.61 -6.56 26.16
N PRO A 5 -0.34 -5.61 26.15
CA PRO A 5 -0.51 -4.68 25.04
C PRO A 5 0.75 -3.83 24.82
N HIS A 6 1.10 -3.62 23.55
CA HIS A 6 2.13 -2.67 23.15
C HIS A 6 1.46 -1.49 22.44
N PRO A 7 1.21 -0.38 23.16
CA PRO A 7 0.51 0.75 22.59
C PRO A 7 1.43 1.50 21.61
N LEU A 8 0.86 1.86 20.46
CA LEU A 8 1.46 2.63 19.38
C LEU A 8 0.61 3.87 19.13
N LEU A 9 1.22 5.04 19.22
CA LEU A 9 0.64 6.27 18.70
C LEU A 9 1.12 6.41 17.24
N PRO A 10 0.23 6.36 16.23
CA PRO A 10 0.65 6.48 14.84
C PRO A 10 1.42 7.77 14.60
N ALA A 11 2.54 7.70 13.89
CA ALA A 11 3.36 8.89 13.58
C ALA A 11 2.61 9.96 12.74
N THR A 12 1.50 9.58 12.11
CA THR A 12 0.60 10.47 11.39
C THR A 12 -0.36 11.24 12.32
N THR A 13 -0.47 10.85 13.59
CA THR A 13 -1.29 11.55 14.57
C THR A 13 -0.56 12.82 15.01
N PRO A 14 -1.13 14.01 14.77
CA PRO A 14 -0.45 15.26 15.10
C PRO A 14 -0.35 15.42 16.62
N VAL A 15 0.86 15.66 17.12
CA VAL A 15 1.11 16.08 18.50
C VAL A 15 1.57 17.53 18.44
N THR A 16 0.70 18.45 18.83
CA THR A 16 0.94 19.90 18.75
C THR A 16 0.96 20.54 20.13
N ARG A 17 1.56 21.72 20.23
CA ARG A 17 1.58 22.54 21.44
C ARG A 17 0.91 23.88 21.12
N PRO A 18 -0.40 24.02 21.38
CA PRO A 18 -1.10 25.29 21.15
C PRO A 18 -0.55 26.43 22.00
N ASP A 19 -0.06 26.12 23.21
CA ASP A 19 0.55 27.07 24.14
C ASP A 19 1.62 26.36 25.01
N GLU A 20 2.22 27.08 25.96
CA GLU A 20 3.33 26.58 26.78
C GLU A 20 2.93 25.45 27.73
N HIS A 21 1.66 25.38 28.11
CA HIS A 21 1.11 24.46 29.12
C HIS A 21 0.07 23.49 28.56
N THR A 22 -0.10 23.43 27.24
CA THR A 22 -1.07 22.55 26.59
C THR A 22 -0.38 21.70 25.54
N VAL A 23 -0.65 20.39 25.59
CA VAL A 23 -0.32 19.45 24.53
C VAL A 23 -1.61 18.92 23.93
N GLN A 24 -1.74 18.97 22.61
CA GLN A 24 -2.88 18.42 21.88
C GLN A 24 -2.42 17.24 21.01
N VAL A 25 -3.12 16.12 21.15
CA VAL A 25 -2.92 14.90 20.36
C VAL A 25 -4.15 14.66 19.49
N GLY A 26 -3.98 14.66 18.17
CA GLY A 26 -5.10 14.57 17.25
C GLY A 26 -5.99 15.82 17.24
N GLY A 27 -7.17 15.69 16.64
CA GLY A 27 -8.17 16.77 16.56
C GLY A 27 -7.80 18.00 15.74
N ALA A 28 -6.70 17.95 14.98
CA ALA A 28 -6.33 19.03 14.06
C ALA A 28 -7.10 18.99 12.72
N ASP A 29 -7.66 17.83 12.38
CA ASP A 29 -8.37 17.54 11.14
C ASP A 29 -9.90 17.39 11.34
N GLY A 30 -10.42 17.86 12.47
CA GLY A 30 -11.84 17.76 12.83
C GLY A 30 -12.29 16.40 13.37
N ARG A 31 -11.35 15.48 13.62
CA ARG A 31 -11.58 14.22 14.33
C ARG A 31 -11.50 14.40 15.83
N ASP A 32 -11.81 13.34 16.59
CA ASP A 32 -11.58 13.32 18.03
C ASP A 32 -10.09 13.50 18.34
N GLY A 33 -9.82 14.19 19.44
CA GLY A 33 -8.48 14.51 19.90
C GLY A 33 -8.45 14.57 21.43
N VAL A 34 -7.26 14.42 22.00
CA VAL A 34 -7.03 14.55 23.44
C VAL A 34 -6.21 15.79 23.68
N ARG A 35 -6.67 16.63 24.60
CA ARG A 35 -5.94 17.81 25.06
C ARG A 35 -5.50 17.58 26.50
N VAL A 36 -4.21 17.73 26.74
CA VAL A 36 -3.57 17.52 28.04
C VAL A 36 -3.17 18.89 28.59
N TRP A 37 -3.64 19.18 29.80
CA TRP A 37 -3.34 20.41 30.54
C TRP A 37 -3.36 20.12 32.04
N PRO A 38 -2.40 20.63 32.84
CA PRO A 38 -1.18 21.32 32.40
C PRO A 38 -0.15 20.31 31.84
N ALA A 39 0.48 20.63 30.71
CA ALA A 39 1.47 19.78 30.05
C ALA A 39 2.61 20.58 29.40
N GLY A 40 3.85 20.21 29.73
CA GLY A 40 5.05 20.82 29.18
C GLY A 40 5.62 20.11 27.93
N PRO A 41 6.80 20.54 27.44
CA PRO A 41 7.48 19.92 26.29
C PRO A 41 7.86 18.45 26.52
N GLU A 42 8.05 18.05 27.77
CA GLU A 42 8.38 16.69 28.16
C GLU A 42 7.26 15.70 27.81
N VAL A 43 6.01 16.04 28.15
CA VAL A 43 4.82 15.22 27.83
C VAL A 43 4.69 15.02 26.32
N ALA A 44 4.95 16.06 25.52
CA ALA A 44 4.95 15.93 24.05
C ALA A 44 6.05 14.98 23.54
N ARG A 45 7.23 14.98 24.15
CA ARG A 45 8.32 14.03 23.81
C ARG A 45 7.97 12.60 24.21
N LEU A 46 7.37 12.41 25.38
CA LEU A 46 6.93 11.09 25.84
C LEU A 46 5.82 10.52 24.95
N LEU A 47 4.84 11.34 24.55
CA LEU A 47 3.77 10.97 23.62
C LEU A 47 4.30 10.59 22.23
N THR A 48 5.25 11.37 21.68
CA THR A 48 5.89 11.04 20.40
C THR A 48 6.79 9.81 20.47
N GLY A 49 7.17 9.37 21.68
CA GLY A 49 7.93 8.15 21.93
C GLY A 49 7.11 6.86 22.04
N ILE A 50 5.78 6.92 21.94
CA ILE A 50 4.89 5.74 21.97
C ILE A 50 4.93 5.05 20.59
N ASP A 51 5.96 4.22 20.39
CA ASP A 51 6.29 3.59 19.11
C ASP A 51 5.81 2.13 18.98
N GLY A 52 5.03 1.61 19.95
CA GLY A 52 4.56 0.23 19.94
C GLY A 52 5.62 -0.83 20.25
N ARG A 53 6.86 -0.45 20.57
CA ARG A 53 7.92 -1.44 20.89
C ARG A 53 7.92 -1.82 22.36
N ARG A 54 7.52 -0.90 23.22
CA ARG A 54 7.44 -1.09 24.67
C ARG A 54 6.06 -1.60 25.07
N THR A 55 6.02 -2.50 26.05
CA THR A 55 4.76 -2.88 26.72
C THR A 55 4.21 -1.69 27.48
N GLU A 56 2.88 -1.61 27.66
CA GLU A 56 2.25 -0.55 28.45
C GLU A 56 2.87 -0.42 29.86
N ARG A 57 3.14 -1.54 30.54
CA ARG A 57 3.80 -1.55 31.86
C ARG A 57 5.17 -0.87 31.86
N ALA A 58 5.96 -1.09 30.81
CA ALA A 58 7.29 -0.49 30.67
C ALA A 58 7.19 1.02 30.38
N LEU A 59 6.23 1.43 29.52
CA LEU A 59 5.96 2.84 29.26
C LEU A 59 5.56 3.58 30.54
N ARG A 60 4.68 2.99 31.36
CA ARG A 60 4.28 3.55 32.65
C ARG A 60 5.48 3.76 33.56
N GLY A 61 6.35 2.75 33.68
CA GLY A 61 7.59 2.86 34.45
C GLY A 61 8.55 3.94 33.93
N ASP A 62 8.73 4.05 32.61
CA ASP A 62 9.58 5.08 31.99
C ASP A 62 9.03 6.49 32.24
N TRP A 63 7.71 6.67 32.19
CA TRP A 63 7.04 7.96 32.40
C TRP A 63 7.02 8.37 33.87
N SER A 64 6.83 7.40 34.77
CA SER A 64 6.94 7.57 36.21
C SER A 64 8.36 7.98 36.61
N ALA A 65 9.39 7.35 36.01
CA ALA A 65 10.78 7.75 36.20
C ALA A 65 11.11 9.14 35.64
N ALA A 66 10.32 9.63 34.68
CA ALA A 66 10.39 11.01 34.18
C ALA A 66 9.63 12.02 35.06
N GLY A 67 8.97 11.56 36.15
CA GLY A 67 8.32 12.42 37.13
C GLY A 67 6.82 12.64 36.90
N LEU A 68 6.16 11.83 36.06
CA LEU A 68 4.70 11.84 35.94
C LEU A 68 4.06 10.90 36.98
N ASP A 69 3.03 11.37 37.66
CA ASP A 69 2.27 10.53 38.60
C ASP A 69 1.58 9.37 37.86
N ASP A 70 1.59 8.17 38.45
CA ASP A 70 1.06 6.95 37.82
C ASP A 70 -0.43 7.07 37.43
N ASP A 71 -1.25 7.74 38.25
CA ASP A 71 -2.66 8.01 37.98
C ASP A 71 -2.83 8.90 36.73
N VAL A 72 -1.96 9.90 36.56
CA VAL A 72 -1.98 10.80 35.39
C VAL A 72 -1.59 10.04 34.13
N VAL A 73 -0.62 9.13 34.22
CA VAL A 73 -0.23 8.26 33.10
C VAL A 73 -1.39 7.35 32.70
N GLU A 74 -2.10 6.78 33.68
CA GLU A 74 -3.27 5.94 33.44
C GLU A 74 -4.38 6.70 32.72
N ASP A 75 -4.77 7.85 33.25
CA ASP A 75 -5.82 8.69 32.69
C ASP A 75 -5.49 9.15 31.27
N LEU A 76 -4.23 9.49 31.02
CA LEU A 76 -3.77 9.89 29.69
C LEU A 76 -3.85 8.73 28.69
N LEU A 77 -3.36 7.54 29.04
CA LEU A 77 -3.45 6.36 28.17
C LEU A 77 -4.91 5.94 27.94
N ALA A 78 -5.76 6.01 28.97
CA ALA A 78 -7.18 5.74 28.88
C ALA A 78 -7.89 6.75 27.96
N GLY A 79 -7.58 8.04 28.10
CA GLY A 79 -8.12 9.11 27.24
C GLY A 79 -7.72 8.95 25.77
N LEU A 80 -6.45 8.67 25.49
CA LEU A 80 -5.95 8.42 24.13
C LEU A 80 -6.60 7.17 23.51
N ARG A 81 -6.82 6.12 24.32
CA ARG A 81 -7.52 4.90 23.89
C ARG A 81 -9.00 5.17 23.62
N GLY A 82 -9.66 5.92 24.50
CA GLY A 82 -11.06 6.33 24.35
C GLY A 82 -11.31 7.18 23.09
N ALA A 83 -10.37 8.05 22.74
CA ALA A 83 -10.38 8.82 21.50
C ALA A 83 -9.96 8.01 20.25
N GLY A 84 -9.61 6.73 20.41
CA GLY A 84 -9.16 5.87 19.30
C GLY A 84 -7.81 6.27 18.70
N LEU A 85 -6.99 7.04 19.42
CA LEU A 85 -5.70 7.53 18.93
C LEU A 85 -4.58 6.50 19.09
N LEU A 86 -4.69 5.60 20.08
CA LEU A 86 -3.76 4.48 20.26
C LEU A 86 -4.14 3.29 19.39
N ARG A 87 -3.13 2.63 18.81
CA ARG A 87 -3.21 1.32 18.17
C ARG A 87 -2.48 0.31 19.04
N GLU A 88 -2.95 -0.93 19.03
CA GLU A 88 -2.28 -2.01 19.74
C GLU A 88 -1.44 -2.83 18.76
N VAL A 89 -0.18 -3.10 19.14
CA VAL A 89 0.73 -3.96 18.39
C VAL A 89 0.94 -5.25 19.17
N THR A 90 0.97 -6.38 18.48
CA THR A 90 1.24 -7.67 19.12
C THR A 90 2.74 -7.96 19.13
N ALA A 91 3.20 -8.82 20.05
CA ALA A 91 4.60 -9.25 20.06
C ALA A 91 4.95 -9.98 18.75
N GLY A 92 3.98 -10.70 18.17
CA GLY A 92 4.12 -11.35 16.87
C GLY A 92 4.36 -10.38 15.70
N ASP A 93 3.76 -9.19 15.75
CA ASP A 93 3.98 -8.15 14.74
C ASP A 93 5.37 -7.52 14.90
N LEU A 94 5.82 -7.26 16.13
CA LEU A 94 7.17 -6.76 16.40
C LEU A 94 8.25 -7.75 15.93
N LEU A 95 8.06 -9.05 16.18
CA LEU A 95 8.98 -10.11 15.74
C LEU A 95 8.99 -10.30 14.21
N ALA A 96 7.91 -9.94 13.52
CA ALA A 96 7.86 -9.98 12.06
C ALA A 96 8.46 -8.74 11.40
N THR A 97 8.89 -7.75 12.19
CA THR A 97 9.54 -6.54 11.72
C THR A 97 11.05 -6.74 11.67
N ASP A 98 11.67 -6.32 10.57
CA ASP A 98 13.11 -6.41 10.39
C ASP A 98 13.89 -5.55 11.42
N PRO A 99 15.09 -5.98 11.84
CA PRO A 99 15.89 -5.22 12.80
C PRO A 99 16.53 -3.97 12.18
N GLY A 100 16.84 -2.99 13.05
CA GLY A 100 17.57 -1.78 12.70
C GLY A 100 16.70 -0.51 12.64
N PRO A 101 17.31 0.69 12.78
CA PRO A 101 16.57 1.94 12.95
C PRO A 101 15.73 2.29 11.72
N ALA A 102 16.24 2.05 10.51
CA ALA A 102 15.50 2.34 9.28
C ALA A 102 14.33 1.37 9.05
N ALA A 103 14.43 0.12 9.49
CA ALA A 103 13.32 -0.84 9.43
C ALA A 103 12.24 -0.48 10.45
N ALA A 104 12.64 -0.12 11.67
CA ALA A 104 11.73 0.34 12.71
C ALA A 104 10.94 1.60 12.29
N ALA A 105 11.62 2.58 11.68
CA ALA A 105 10.96 3.80 11.18
C ALA A 105 9.91 3.51 10.11
N ARG A 106 10.16 2.56 9.19
CA ARG A 106 9.19 2.13 8.17
C ARG A 106 8.02 1.40 8.81
N ALA A 107 8.29 0.45 9.69
CA ALA A 107 7.25 -0.31 10.39
C ALA A 107 6.33 0.60 11.21
N GLY A 108 6.85 1.69 11.80
CA GLY A 108 6.03 2.69 12.49
C GLY A 108 4.99 3.39 11.60
N LEU A 109 5.23 3.46 10.29
CA LEU A 109 4.28 3.98 9.29
C LEU A 109 3.35 2.87 8.75
N GLU A 110 3.85 1.63 8.65
CA GLU A 110 3.12 0.52 8.03
C GLU A 110 2.19 -0.21 9.02
N LEU A 111 2.62 -0.42 10.27
CA LEU A 111 1.88 -1.16 11.30
C LEU A 111 0.48 -0.57 11.59
N PRO A 112 0.29 0.76 11.70
CA PRO A 112 -1.04 1.34 11.92
C PRO A 112 -2.05 1.03 10.80
N THR A 113 -1.57 0.69 9.59
CA THR A 113 -2.43 0.44 8.43
C THR A 113 -2.99 -0.98 8.38
N VAL A 114 -2.51 -1.87 9.26
CA VAL A 114 -2.98 -3.24 9.38
C VAL A 114 -3.64 -3.46 10.73
N ALA A 115 -4.64 -4.35 10.78
CA ALA A 115 -5.19 -4.76 12.06
C ALA A 115 -4.12 -5.49 12.89
N ALA A 116 -4.17 -5.32 14.21
CA ALA A 116 -3.28 -5.99 15.15
C ALA A 116 -3.23 -7.50 14.89
N GLY A 117 -2.03 -8.08 14.95
CA GLY A 117 -1.76 -9.50 14.69
C GLY A 117 -1.75 -9.89 13.21
N ARG A 118 -2.06 -8.97 12.29
CA ARG A 118 -2.05 -9.24 10.85
C ARG A 118 -0.76 -8.81 10.16
N TRP A 119 0.13 -8.09 10.82
CA TRP A 119 1.38 -7.63 10.22
C TRP A 119 2.25 -8.80 9.82
N ARG A 120 2.40 -9.80 10.70
CA ARG A 120 3.14 -11.03 10.38
C ARG A 120 2.60 -11.71 9.13
N THR A 121 1.28 -11.82 9.00
CA THR A 121 0.65 -12.42 7.81
C THR A 121 0.99 -11.62 6.55
N ARG A 122 0.96 -10.27 6.61
CA ARG A 122 1.32 -9.39 5.50
C ARG A 122 2.80 -9.50 5.11
N ARG A 123 3.70 -9.55 6.09
CA ARG A 123 5.14 -9.78 5.89
C ARG A 123 5.43 -11.16 5.32
N GLN A 124 4.57 -12.15 5.54
CA GLN A 124 4.71 -13.49 4.96
C GLN A 124 4.02 -13.62 3.59
N SER A 125 3.23 -12.62 3.18
CA SER A 125 2.51 -12.65 1.91
C SER A 125 3.45 -12.47 0.71
N SER A 126 3.08 -13.14 -0.36
CA SER A 126 3.79 -13.17 -1.64
C SER A 126 2.89 -12.71 -2.78
N VAL A 127 3.34 -11.69 -3.50
CA VAL A 127 2.63 -11.14 -4.65
C VAL A 127 3.46 -11.34 -5.91
N VAL A 128 2.81 -11.83 -6.97
CA VAL A 128 3.40 -11.92 -8.30
C VAL A 128 2.78 -10.85 -9.19
N VAL A 129 3.62 -10.05 -9.85
CA VAL A 129 3.19 -9.00 -10.78
C VAL A 129 3.53 -9.43 -12.20
N GLU A 130 2.51 -9.72 -12.99
CA GLU A 130 2.61 -10.09 -14.39
C GLU A 130 2.57 -8.82 -15.25
N GLY A 131 3.75 -8.39 -15.72
CA GLY A 131 3.95 -7.19 -16.53
C GLY A 131 4.56 -6.02 -15.74
N ALA A 132 5.81 -5.70 -16.07
CA ALA A 132 6.56 -4.55 -15.55
C ALA A 132 6.22 -3.27 -16.34
N THR A 133 4.93 -2.95 -16.37
CA THR A 133 4.39 -1.83 -17.16
C THR A 133 4.37 -0.54 -16.34
N ARG A 134 3.87 0.55 -16.95
CA ARG A 134 3.60 1.82 -16.26
C ARG A 134 2.62 1.70 -15.07
N VAL A 135 1.91 0.57 -14.95
CA VAL A 135 1.04 0.26 -13.81
C VAL A 135 1.70 -0.77 -12.90
N GLY A 136 2.27 -1.84 -13.48
CA GLY A 136 2.80 -2.95 -12.70
C GLY A 136 3.96 -2.56 -11.78
N THR A 137 4.93 -1.78 -12.27
CA THR A 137 6.11 -1.42 -11.47
C THR A 137 5.75 -0.50 -10.29
N PRO A 138 4.99 0.60 -10.46
CA PRO A 138 4.56 1.41 -9.32
C PRO A 138 3.69 0.65 -8.31
N LEU A 139 2.79 -0.23 -8.77
CA LEU A 139 1.99 -1.06 -7.86
C LEU A 139 2.85 -2.06 -7.08
N ALA A 140 3.84 -2.67 -7.72
CA ALA A 140 4.79 -3.56 -7.06
C ALA A 140 5.56 -2.82 -5.95
N GLY A 141 6.05 -1.61 -6.24
CA GLY A 141 6.72 -0.74 -5.27
C GLY A 141 5.80 -0.34 -4.12
N LEU A 142 4.55 0.03 -4.40
CA LEU A 142 3.55 0.37 -3.39
C LEU A 142 3.27 -0.79 -2.44
N LEU A 143 3.06 -2.00 -2.98
CA LEU A 143 2.82 -3.19 -2.16
C LEU A 143 4.01 -3.52 -1.27
N ALA A 144 5.22 -3.44 -1.83
CA ALA A 144 6.45 -3.64 -1.09
C ALA A 144 6.61 -2.63 0.06
N ALA A 145 6.37 -1.34 -0.21
CA ALA A 145 6.40 -0.25 0.78
C ALA A 145 5.18 -0.20 1.72
N SER A 146 4.23 -1.12 1.53
CA SER A 146 3.13 -1.34 2.46
C SER A 146 3.38 -2.59 3.31
N GLY A 147 4.60 -3.11 3.37
CA GLY A 147 4.95 -4.29 4.16
C GLY A 147 4.67 -5.65 3.53
N VAL A 148 4.43 -5.78 2.21
CA VAL A 148 4.42 -7.13 1.59
C VAL A 148 5.85 -7.67 1.56
N GLY A 149 6.06 -8.87 2.11
CA GLY A 149 7.41 -9.42 2.28
C GLY A 149 8.06 -9.91 1.00
N ARG A 150 7.28 -10.44 0.04
CA ARG A 150 7.79 -10.87 -1.26
C ARG A 150 6.97 -10.28 -2.41
N VAL A 151 7.65 -9.62 -3.34
CA VAL A 151 7.06 -9.07 -4.57
C VAL A 151 7.90 -9.50 -5.77
N SER A 152 7.39 -10.46 -6.55
CA SER A 152 8.09 -10.97 -7.73
C SER A 152 7.49 -10.41 -9.01
N VAL A 153 8.31 -9.80 -9.85
CA VAL A 153 7.86 -9.24 -11.14
C VAL A 153 8.25 -10.17 -12.28
N ARG A 154 7.30 -10.44 -13.17
CA ARG A 154 7.48 -11.28 -14.37
C ARG A 154 7.22 -10.44 -15.62
N ASP A 155 8.28 -10.22 -16.38
CA ASP A 155 8.25 -9.58 -17.69
C ASP A 155 9.45 -10.07 -18.51
N ARG A 156 9.31 -10.15 -19.84
CA ARG A 156 10.38 -10.58 -20.75
C ARG A 156 10.85 -9.45 -21.67
N GLY A 157 10.19 -8.29 -21.62
CA GLY A 157 10.47 -7.15 -22.48
C GLY A 157 11.63 -6.30 -22.00
N LEU A 158 12.03 -5.39 -22.89
CA LEU A 158 12.98 -4.32 -22.62
C LEU A 158 12.22 -3.01 -22.35
N THR A 159 12.82 -2.15 -21.51
CA THR A 159 12.31 -0.82 -21.23
C THR A 159 12.44 0.06 -22.47
N THR A 160 11.38 0.79 -22.82
CA THR A 160 11.38 1.74 -23.95
C THR A 160 11.31 3.18 -23.46
N ALA A 161 11.71 4.15 -24.29
CA ALA A 161 11.65 5.59 -24.00
C ALA A 161 10.26 6.10 -23.54
N GLY A 162 9.16 5.41 -23.91
CA GLY A 162 7.79 5.81 -23.54
C GLY A 162 7.25 5.21 -22.23
N GLU A 163 8.08 4.47 -21.49
CA GLU A 163 7.71 3.78 -20.25
C GLU A 163 8.10 4.46 -18.93
N PRO A 164 9.03 5.44 -18.87
CA PRO A 164 9.32 6.13 -17.62
C PRO A 164 8.06 6.67 -16.94
N VAL A 165 7.96 6.43 -15.63
CA VAL A 165 6.81 6.85 -14.81
C VAL A 165 7.22 7.04 -13.35
N VAL A 166 6.51 7.91 -12.64
CA VAL A 166 6.70 8.11 -11.19
C VAL A 166 6.56 6.79 -10.45
N GLY A 167 7.53 6.46 -9.61
CA GLY A 167 7.56 5.22 -8.83
C GLY A 167 7.80 3.96 -9.67
N GLY A 168 8.07 4.09 -10.97
CA GLY A 168 8.32 2.97 -11.88
C GLY A 168 9.75 2.95 -12.42
N VAL A 169 9.86 2.50 -13.67
CA VAL A 169 11.10 2.57 -14.45
C VAL A 169 11.46 4.04 -14.74
N ALA A 170 12.76 4.33 -14.83
CA ALA A 170 13.29 5.66 -15.08
C ALA A 170 13.77 5.83 -16.53
N ALA A 171 13.99 7.07 -16.97
CA ALA A 171 14.46 7.35 -18.33
C ALA A 171 15.81 6.68 -18.67
N HIS A 172 16.72 6.60 -17.69
CA HIS A 172 18.01 5.94 -17.85
C HIS A 172 17.91 4.40 -17.91
N ASP A 173 16.72 3.83 -17.71
CA ASP A 173 16.51 2.38 -17.82
C ASP A 173 16.25 1.91 -19.25
N GLU A 174 16.19 2.82 -20.22
CA GLU A 174 15.95 2.49 -21.63
C GLU A 174 16.92 1.42 -22.14
N GLY A 175 16.37 0.40 -22.84
CA GLY A 175 17.12 -0.74 -23.34
C GLY A 175 17.44 -1.82 -22.29
N ARG A 176 17.27 -1.56 -20.99
CA ARG A 176 17.46 -2.57 -19.95
C ARG A 176 16.29 -3.56 -19.91
N PRO A 177 16.49 -4.80 -19.43
CA PRO A 177 15.39 -5.71 -19.11
C PRO A 177 14.45 -5.09 -18.08
N ARG A 178 13.14 -5.08 -18.38
CA ARG A 178 12.15 -4.41 -17.50
C ARG A 178 12.11 -4.99 -16.09
N VAL A 179 12.37 -6.29 -15.94
CA VAL A 179 12.43 -6.93 -14.61
C VAL A 179 13.53 -6.37 -13.73
N LEU A 180 14.67 -5.98 -14.32
CA LEU A 180 15.78 -5.39 -13.57
C LEU A 180 15.46 -3.94 -13.19
N ALA A 181 14.94 -3.16 -14.14
CA ALA A 181 14.50 -1.79 -13.89
C ALA A 181 13.38 -1.73 -12.84
N ALA A 182 12.43 -2.67 -12.88
CA ALA A 182 11.38 -2.81 -11.89
C ALA A 182 11.94 -3.21 -10.51
N ALA A 183 12.88 -4.14 -10.46
CA ALA A 183 13.52 -4.52 -9.20
C ALA A 183 14.28 -3.35 -8.56
N ASP A 184 14.95 -2.51 -9.37
CA ASP A 184 15.61 -1.29 -8.90
C ASP A 184 14.58 -0.29 -8.34
N ALA A 185 13.44 -0.12 -9.02
CA ALA A 185 12.35 0.73 -8.54
C ALA A 185 11.76 0.25 -7.21
N ILE A 186 11.53 -1.05 -7.05
CA ILE A 186 11.00 -1.61 -5.81
C ILE A 186 12.01 -1.47 -4.68
N ARG A 187 13.30 -1.75 -4.92
CA ARG A 187 14.37 -1.61 -3.92
C ARG A 187 14.51 -0.18 -3.39
N ARG A 188 14.27 0.84 -4.23
CA ARG A 188 14.24 2.24 -3.79
C ARG A 188 13.14 2.50 -2.75
N ALA A 189 11.98 1.88 -2.91
CA ALA A 189 10.85 2.05 -2.00
C ALA A 189 10.95 1.16 -0.75
N SER A 190 11.31 -0.12 -0.93
CA SER A 190 11.45 -1.11 0.13
C SER A 190 12.67 -2.01 -0.12
N PRO A 191 13.82 -1.71 0.48
CA PRO A 191 15.06 -2.48 0.26
C PRO A 191 15.04 -3.87 0.89
N LEU A 192 14.12 -4.13 1.83
CA LEU A 192 14.01 -5.39 2.56
C LEU A 192 13.00 -6.38 1.95
N THR A 193 12.27 -5.97 0.91
CA THR A 193 11.33 -6.86 0.22
C THR A 193 12.09 -7.88 -0.61
N ASP A 194 11.70 -9.15 -0.49
CA ASP A 194 12.23 -10.24 -1.30
C ASP A 194 11.71 -10.14 -2.74
N LEU A 195 12.61 -9.98 -3.70
CA LEU A 195 12.29 -9.87 -5.12
C LEU A 195 12.56 -11.15 -5.91
N ARG A 196 13.01 -12.21 -5.24
CA ARG A 196 13.33 -13.48 -5.91
C ARG A 196 12.07 -14.07 -6.55
N PRO A 197 12.22 -14.78 -7.69
CA PRO A 197 11.12 -15.54 -8.27
C PRO A 197 10.47 -16.45 -7.23
N LEU A 198 9.13 -16.46 -7.21
CA LEU A 198 8.40 -17.40 -6.37
C LEU A 198 8.68 -18.84 -6.85
N PRO A 199 9.06 -19.76 -5.95
CA PRO A 199 9.26 -21.16 -6.32
C PRO A 199 7.99 -21.76 -6.93
N ALA A 200 8.13 -22.62 -7.94
CA ALA A 200 6.98 -23.22 -8.63
C ALA A 200 6.07 -24.08 -7.72
N THR A 201 6.61 -24.55 -6.58
CA THR A 201 5.90 -25.32 -5.57
C THR A 201 5.04 -24.45 -4.63
N GLN A 202 5.26 -23.13 -4.62
CA GLN A 202 4.55 -22.19 -3.76
C GLN A 202 3.52 -21.42 -4.55
N ARG A 203 2.29 -21.34 -4.01
CA ARG A 203 1.22 -20.51 -4.59
C ARG A 203 1.35 -19.08 -4.11
N PRO A 204 1.21 -18.07 -4.99
CA PRO A 204 1.16 -16.67 -4.58
C PRO A 204 -0.15 -16.38 -3.85
N ASP A 205 -0.09 -15.46 -2.88
CA ASP A 205 -1.27 -14.97 -2.16
C ASP A 205 -2.11 -14.04 -3.05
N LEU A 206 -1.47 -13.37 -4.01
CA LEU A 206 -2.13 -12.56 -5.03
C LEU A 206 -1.29 -12.48 -6.31
N VAL A 207 -1.96 -12.56 -7.46
CA VAL A 207 -1.37 -12.22 -8.77
C VAL A 207 -1.95 -10.91 -9.29
N LEU A 208 -1.09 -9.94 -9.60
CA LEU A 208 -1.47 -8.73 -10.31
C LEU A 208 -1.25 -8.91 -11.81
N LEU A 209 -2.31 -8.71 -12.60
CA LEU A 209 -2.26 -8.79 -14.05
C LEU A 209 -2.20 -7.36 -14.62
N CYS A 210 -1.00 -6.93 -15.00
CA CYS A 210 -0.69 -5.54 -15.35
C CYS A 210 -0.31 -5.33 -16.82
N ARG A 211 -0.42 -6.37 -17.64
CA ARG A 211 -0.22 -6.29 -19.10
C ARG A 211 -1.45 -5.67 -19.77
N PRO A 212 -1.26 -4.95 -20.90
CA PRO A 212 -2.38 -4.55 -21.74
C PRO A 212 -3.25 -5.77 -22.09
N TRP A 213 -4.57 -5.62 -22.02
CA TRP A 213 -5.53 -6.70 -22.30
C TRP A 213 -5.48 -7.90 -21.34
N ALA A 214 -4.85 -7.75 -20.17
CA ALA A 214 -4.79 -8.77 -19.11
C ALA A 214 -6.14 -9.42 -18.76
N ALA A 215 -7.24 -8.66 -18.81
CA ALA A 215 -8.59 -9.17 -18.49
C ALA A 215 -9.09 -10.28 -19.44
N VAL A 216 -8.55 -10.36 -20.66
CA VAL A 216 -8.88 -11.39 -21.66
C VAL A 216 -7.73 -12.38 -21.88
N ASP A 217 -6.67 -12.28 -21.07
CA ASP A 217 -5.50 -13.14 -21.14
C ASP A 217 -5.88 -14.58 -20.70
N PRO A 218 -5.49 -15.63 -21.45
CA PRO A 218 -5.65 -17.03 -21.04
C PRO A 218 -5.13 -17.33 -19.63
N LEU A 219 -4.14 -16.57 -19.16
CA LEU A 219 -3.62 -16.66 -17.79
C LEU A 219 -4.72 -16.43 -16.75
N THR A 220 -5.67 -15.53 -16.99
CA THR A 220 -6.81 -15.27 -16.09
C THR A 220 -7.63 -16.54 -15.90
N ALA A 221 -7.95 -17.25 -16.99
CA ALA A 221 -8.72 -18.49 -16.93
C ALA A 221 -7.94 -19.62 -16.21
N ALA A 222 -6.61 -19.68 -16.39
CA ALA A 222 -5.76 -20.62 -15.65
C ALA A 222 -5.75 -20.31 -14.15
N LEU A 223 -5.54 -19.06 -13.76
CA LEU A 223 -5.55 -18.63 -12.36
C LEU A 223 -6.91 -18.89 -11.70
N GLN A 224 -8.01 -18.69 -12.42
CA GLN A 224 -9.36 -19.04 -11.95
C GLN A 224 -9.50 -20.55 -11.69
N ARG A 225 -9.12 -21.38 -12.67
CA ARG A 225 -9.16 -22.84 -12.54
C ARG A 225 -8.29 -23.34 -11.38
N ASP A 226 -7.12 -22.73 -11.20
CA ASP A 226 -6.18 -23.12 -10.16
C ASP A 226 -6.54 -22.52 -8.79
N GLY A 227 -7.59 -21.71 -8.70
CA GLY A 227 -8.03 -21.08 -7.45
C GLY A 227 -7.03 -20.05 -6.90
N VAL A 228 -6.29 -19.36 -7.76
CA VAL A 228 -5.31 -18.35 -7.35
C VAL A 228 -5.97 -16.97 -7.32
N PRO A 229 -5.92 -16.25 -6.18
CA PRO A 229 -6.40 -14.88 -6.11
C PRO A 229 -5.68 -13.97 -7.12
N HIS A 230 -6.44 -13.20 -7.90
CA HIS A 230 -5.83 -12.29 -8.87
C HIS A 230 -6.63 -11.00 -9.07
N LEU A 231 -5.90 -9.93 -9.38
CA LEU A 231 -6.44 -8.61 -9.66
C LEU A 231 -5.93 -8.12 -11.01
N VAL A 232 -6.84 -7.69 -11.88
CA VAL A 232 -6.46 -6.97 -13.09
C VAL A 232 -6.24 -5.49 -12.77
N ALA A 233 -5.09 -4.95 -13.16
CA ALA A 233 -4.79 -3.52 -13.03
C ALA A 233 -3.97 -3.06 -14.24
N THR A 234 -4.63 -2.43 -15.22
CA THR A 234 -4.01 -2.04 -16.50
C THR A 234 -4.53 -0.68 -16.97
N VAL A 235 -3.82 -0.05 -17.91
CA VAL A 235 -4.35 1.07 -18.71
C VAL A 235 -4.92 0.52 -20.01
N ARG A 236 -6.08 1.04 -20.43
CA ARG A 236 -6.71 0.79 -21.73
C ARG A 236 -6.95 2.13 -22.42
N GLY A 237 -6.10 2.45 -23.39
CA GLY A 237 -6.10 3.79 -24.02
C GLY A 237 -5.66 4.86 -23.00
N ASP A 238 -6.57 5.78 -22.69
CA ASP A 238 -6.41 6.84 -21.69
C ASP A 238 -7.00 6.48 -20.30
N THR A 239 -7.63 5.30 -20.19
CA THR A 239 -8.42 4.93 -19.03
C THR A 239 -7.70 3.89 -18.18
N GLY A 240 -7.49 4.20 -16.90
CA GLY A 240 -7.04 3.23 -15.90
C GLY A 240 -8.17 2.26 -15.53
N VAL A 241 -7.87 0.97 -15.49
CA VAL A 241 -8.81 -0.09 -15.16
C VAL A 241 -8.23 -0.89 -14.00
N VAL A 242 -8.99 -0.97 -12.90
CA VAL A 242 -8.70 -1.83 -11.75
C VAL A 242 -9.92 -2.71 -11.50
N GLY A 243 -9.68 -4.01 -11.44
CA GLY A 243 -10.71 -5.03 -11.27
C GLY A 243 -10.94 -5.88 -12.53
N PRO A 244 -11.54 -7.06 -12.36
CA PRO A 244 -12.03 -7.60 -11.10
C PRO A 244 -10.90 -8.09 -10.17
N LEU A 245 -11.15 -8.08 -8.86
CA LEU A 245 -10.44 -8.91 -7.89
C LEU A 245 -11.19 -10.23 -7.80
N VAL A 246 -10.54 -11.31 -8.22
CA VAL A 246 -11.10 -12.66 -8.19
C VAL A 246 -10.50 -13.40 -7.02
N LEU A 247 -11.35 -13.93 -6.15
CA LEU A 247 -10.97 -14.74 -5.00
C LEU A 247 -11.52 -16.17 -5.17
N PRO A 248 -10.72 -17.21 -4.89
CA PRO A 248 -11.21 -18.58 -4.92
C PRO A 248 -12.37 -18.77 -3.93
N GLY A 249 -13.44 -19.44 -4.38
CA GLY A 249 -14.60 -19.74 -3.53
C GLY A 249 -15.58 -18.59 -3.27
N SER A 250 -15.35 -17.40 -3.81
CA SER A 250 -16.33 -16.30 -3.74
C SER A 250 -17.42 -16.48 -4.81
N PRO A 251 -18.73 -16.35 -4.50
CA PRO A 251 -19.81 -16.53 -5.46
C PRO A 251 -19.79 -15.53 -6.62
N ALA A 252 -19.01 -14.45 -6.53
CA ALA A 252 -18.78 -13.50 -7.63
C ALA A 252 -18.00 -14.12 -8.82
N ALA A 253 -17.34 -15.27 -8.62
CA ALA A 253 -16.61 -15.99 -9.67
C ALA A 253 -17.50 -16.93 -10.51
N CYS A 254 -18.74 -17.19 -10.09
CA CYS A 254 -19.69 -18.00 -10.85
C CYS A 254 -20.48 -17.11 -11.82
N GLY A 255 -19.94 -16.89 -13.02
CA GLY A 255 -20.74 -16.61 -14.21
C GLY A 255 -21.55 -15.31 -14.20
N ALA A 256 -20.90 -14.15 -14.12
CA ALA A 256 -21.51 -12.89 -14.53
C ALA A 256 -20.96 -12.46 -15.90
N ARG A 257 -21.67 -12.85 -16.97
CA ARG A 257 -21.77 -12.01 -18.17
C ARG A 257 -22.39 -10.68 -17.71
N THR A 258 -21.55 -9.71 -17.36
CA THR A 258 -21.99 -8.33 -17.16
C THR A 258 -21.06 -7.42 -17.93
N GLY A 259 -21.54 -6.96 -19.09
CA GLY A 259 -21.00 -5.78 -19.72
C GLY A 259 -21.07 -4.61 -18.75
N GLY A 260 -19.97 -3.87 -18.63
CA GLY A 260 -19.94 -2.49 -18.13
C GLY A 260 -20.20 -2.30 -16.64
N ALA A 261 -19.17 -2.45 -15.80
CA ALA A 261 -19.06 -1.69 -14.55
C ALA A 261 -17.60 -1.63 -14.07
N GLY A 262 -16.68 -1.17 -14.92
CA GLY A 262 -15.41 -0.65 -14.42
C GLY A 262 -15.68 0.70 -13.75
N ARG A 263 -15.24 0.89 -12.51
CA ARG A 263 -15.21 2.24 -11.91
C ARG A 263 -14.15 3.04 -12.65
N THR A 264 -14.56 3.72 -13.71
CA THR A 264 -13.74 4.68 -14.44
C THR A 264 -13.69 5.98 -13.64
N THR A 265 -12.59 6.23 -12.93
CA THR A 265 -12.29 7.58 -12.46
C THR A 265 -11.79 8.40 -13.64
N ARG A 266 -12.69 9.15 -14.28
CA ARG A 266 -12.35 10.10 -15.35
C ARG A 266 -12.06 11.46 -14.71
N ALA A 267 -10.79 11.86 -14.64
CA ALA A 267 -10.41 13.22 -14.31
C ALA A 267 -10.27 14.03 -15.62
N GLY A 268 -11.19 14.96 -15.87
CA GLY A 268 -11.16 15.87 -17.01
C GLY A 268 -12.44 16.71 -17.13
N PRO A 269 -12.36 18.00 -17.53
CA PRO A 269 -13.47 18.95 -17.42
C PRO A 269 -14.58 18.65 -18.43
N ARG A 270 -15.83 18.80 -17.96
CA ARG A 270 -17.06 18.55 -18.71
C ARG A 270 -17.22 19.54 -19.88
N ARG A 271 -17.48 19.03 -21.09
CA ARG A 271 -18.14 19.76 -22.19
C ARG A 271 -19.50 19.09 -22.48
N PRO A 272 -20.55 19.85 -22.84
CA PRO A 272 -21.91 19.33 -23.00
C PRO A 272 -22.09 18.55 -24.33
N PRO A 273 -23.13 17.71 -24.44
CA PRO A 273 -23.27 16.73 -25.51
C PRO A 273 -23.94 17.31 -26.76
N SER A 274 -23.40 17.02 -27.95
CA SER A 274 -24.13 17.13 -29.21
C SER A 274 -24.51 15.74 -29.71
N SER A 275 -25.80 15.59 -29.97
CA SER A 275 -26.45 14.38 -30.47
C SER A 275 -26.08 14.08 -31.92
N ARG A 276 -25.77 12.82 -32.24
CA ARG A 276 -26.17 12.18 -33.51
C ARG A 276 -26.02 10.65 -33.41
N ARG A 277 -27.10 9.96 -33.79
CA ARG A 277 -27.25 8.49 -33.90
C ARG A 277 -26.55 7.94 -35.17
N PRO A 278 -26.39 6.60 -35.31
CA PRO A 278 -25.20 5.99 -35.89
C PRO A 278 -25.31 5.68 -37.39
N GLY A 279 -24.17 5.76 -38.10
CA GLY A 279 -23.99 5.23 -39.45
C GLY A 279 -22.97 4.09 -39.46
N ARG A 280 -23.36 2.95 -40.03
CA ARG A 280 -22.55 1.74 -40.20
C ARG A 280 -21.41 1.93 -41.22
N LEU A 281 -20.22 1.46 -40.83
CA LEU A 281 -19.14 0.80 -41.60
C LEU A 281 -18.73 1.31 -42.99
N ARG A 282 -17.43 1.62 -43.15
CA ARG A 282 -16.60 1.04 -44.22
C ARG A 282 -15.09 1.18 -43.97
N ARG A 283 -14.35 0.11 -44.31
CA ARG A 283 -12.87 0.01 -44.39
C ARG A 283 -12.29 1.08 -45.33
N ALA A 284 -11.10 1.57 -45.01
CA ALA A 284 -10.20 2.21 -45.96
C ALA A 284 -8.79 1.58 -45.85
N ALA A 285 -8.22 1.26 -47.02
CA ALA A 285 -6.90 0.67 -47.24
C ALA A 285 -5.78 1.75 -47.09
N PRO A 286 -4.50 1.37 -46.96
CA PRO A 286 -3.42 2.30 -46.67
C PRO A 286 -2.97 3.06 -47.92
N SER A 287 -2.51 4.30 -47.73
CA SER A 287 -1.88 5.13 -48.76
C SER A 287 -0.72 5.95 -48.15
N PRO A 288 0.23 6.43 -48.98
CA PRO A 288 1.65 6.06 -48.82
C PRO A 288 2.57 7.18 -48.28
N ALA A 289 3.84 6.82 -48.20
CA ALA A 289 5.02 7.52 -47.70
C ALA A 289 5.14 9.03 -47.98
N TRP A 290 5.81 9.70 -47.03
CA TRP A 290 6.17 11.12 -47.02
C TRP A 290 7.53 11.34 -47.71
N PRO A 291 7.72 12.37 -48.57
CA PRO A 291 9.04 12.71 -49.12
C PRO A 291 9.79 13.71 -48.23
N PRO A 292 11.14 13.68 -48.20
CA PRO A 292 11.92 14.33 -47.15
C PRO A 292 12.03 15.85 -47.32
N ARG A 293 12.20 16.53 -46.18
CA ARG A 293 13.05 17.71 -46.02
C ARG A 293 13.77 17.61 -44.69
#